data_AF-A0A9P7BJU3-F1
#
_entry.id   AF-A0A9P7BJU3-F1
#
_cell.length_a   1.000
_cell.length_b   1.000
_cell.length_c   1.000
_cell.angle_alpha   90.00
_cell.angle_beta   90.00
_cell.angle_gamma   90.00
#
_symmetry.space_group_name_H-M   'P 1'
#
loop_
_entity.id
_entity.type
_entity.pdbx_description
1 polymer ?
#
loop_
_entity_poly.entity_id
_entity_poly.type
_entity_poly.pdbx_seq_one_letter_code
_entity_poly.pdbx_strand_id
1 'polypeptide(L)'
;MGLRFGQSPWFAGTDDVGAAVDRAIVDAAKGHSSLHALDLELPTGRRCFVFSFRPLLDAEGAVTAVVSEAVETTARLQAEHALRQAQKIEAVGQLTGGIAHDFNNILTVISGNVEHAMLLSERAGEPGAMLGP
;
A
#
# COMPACT_ATOMS: atom_id res chain seq x y z
N MET A 1 45.15 -1.11 -4.89
CA MET A 1 44.33 0.09 -5.16
C MET A 1 42.89 -0.29 -4.85
N GLY A 2 42.25 0.34 -3.86
CA GLY A 2 40.90 -0.02 -3.43
C GLY A 2 39.84 0.42 -4.43
N LEU A 3 38.77 -0.37 -4.58
CA LEU A 3 37.59 0.03 -5.36
C LEU A 3 36.87 1.19 -4.67
N ARG A 4 36.26 2.07 -5.45
CA ARG A 4 35.34 3.09 -4.91
C ARG A 4 34.12 2.38 -4.33
N PHE A 5 33.51 2.95 -3.29
CA PHE A 5 32.33 2.34 -2.67
C PHE A 5 31.17 2.15 -3.68
N GLY A 6 30.92 3.12 -4.56
CA GLY A 6 29.94 3.00 -5.65
C GLY A 6 30.27 1.96 -6.72
N GLN A 7 31.50 1.43 -6.75
CA GLN A 7 31.94 0.33 -7.63
C GLN A 7 31.93 -1.03 -6.93
N SER A 8 31.45 -1.10 -5.69
CA SER A 8 31.38 -2.36 -4.95
C SER A 8 30.34 -3.33 -5.54
N PRO A 9 30.45 -4.64 -5.28
CA PRO A 9 29.50 -5.64 -5.79
C PRO A 9 28.03 -5.39 -5.39
N TRP A 10 27.79 -4.58 -4.36
CA TRP A 10 26.43 -4.18 -3.93
C TRP A 10 25.64 -3.44 -5.01
N PHE A 11 26.34 -2.70 -5.88
CA PHE A 11 25.70 -1.84 -6.89
C PHE A 11 25.88 -2.37 -8.32
N ALA A 12 26.59 -3.49 -8.49
CA ALA A 12 26.94 -4.03 -9.81
C ALA A 12 25.71 -4.49 -10.62
N GLY A 13 24.61 -4.85 -9.95
CA GLY A 13 23.36 -5.28 -10.58
C GLY A 13 22.36 -4.17 -10.85
N THR A 14 22.64 -2.91 -10.48
CA THR A 14 21.66 -1.83 -10.59
C THR A 14 22.27 -0.59 -11.22
N ASP A 15 21.81 -0.29 -12.43
CA ASP A 15 22.28 0.84 -13.21
C ASP A 15 22.10 2.16 -12.46
N ASP A 16 23.04 3.09 -12.67
CA ASP A 16 23.09 4.44 -12.10
C ASP A 16 23.15 4.58 -10.57
N VAL A 17 22.93 3.52 -9.80
CA VAL A 17 22.99 3.56 -8.34
C VAL A 17 24.41 3.81 -7.84
N GLY A 18 25.41 3.14 -8.42
CA GLY A 18 26.81 3.33 -8.04
C GLY A 18 27.28 4.78 -8.21
N ALA A 19 26.87 5.44 -9.30
CA ALA A 19 27.18 6.85 -9.55
C ALA A 19 26.44 7.79 -8.58
N ALA A 20 25.20 7.47 -8.21
CA ALA A 20 24.44 8.23 -7.21
C ALA A 20 25.09 8.14 -5.82
N VAL A 21 25.53 6.95 -5.41
CA VAL A 21 26.24 6.70 -4.16
C VAL A 21 27.56 7.47 -4.11
N ASP A 22 28.33 7.44 -5.21
CA ASP A 22 29.57 8.20 -5.30
C ASP A 22 29.35 9.72 -5.16
N ARG A 23 28.27 10.26 -5.75
CA ARG A 23 27.89 11.67 -5.55
C ARG A 23 27.50 11.95 -4.10
N ALA A 24 26.71 11.08 -3.48
CA ALA A 24 26.31 11.23 -2.08
C ALA A 24 27.52 11.24 -1.13
N ILE A 25 28.53 10.39 -1.39
CA ILE A 25 29.78 10.40 -0.62
C ILE A 25 30.54 11.72 -0.81
N VAL A 26 30.64 12.22 -2.05
CA VAL A 26 31.31 13.50 -2.33
C VAL A 26 30.59 14.67 -1.66
N ASP A 27 29.26 14.67 -1.62
CA ASP A 27 28.50 15.73 -0.95
C ASP A 27 28.57 15.62 0.57
N ALA A 28 28.59 14.41 1.12
CA ALA A 28 28.89 14.18 2.54
C ALA A 28 30.30 14.63 2.90
N ALA A 29 31.30 14.42 2.04
CA ALA A 29 32.65 14.92 2.25
C ALA A 29 32.73 16.46 2.28
N LYS A 30 31.74 17.16 1.72
CA LYS A 30 31.59 18.63 1.83
C LYS A 30 30.81 19.07 3.06
N GLY A 31 30.40 18.15 3.93
CA GLY A 31 29.65 18.44 5.15
C GLY A 31 28.13 18.22 5.04
N HIS A 32 27.60 17.74 3.91
CA HIS A 32 26.16 17.57 3.74
C HIS A 32 25.70 16.13 4.00
N SER A 33 24.94 15.93 5.06
CA SER A 33 24.30 14.62 5.30
C SER A 33 23.18 14.37 4.29
N SER A 34 23.10 13.14 3.77
CA SER A 34 22.01 12.73 2.89
C SER A 34 21.46 11.35 3.25
N LEU A 35 20.21 11.12 2.86
CA LEU A 35 19.52 9.85 3.03
C LEU A 35 18.87 9.45 1.71
N HIS A 36 19.12 8.22 1.27
CA HIS A 36 18.70 7.70 -0.03
C HIS A 36 18.03 6.36 0.15
N ALA A 37 16.77 6.24 -0.27
CA ALA A 37 16.13 4.95 -0.46
C ALA A 37 16.54 4.41 -1.84
N LEU A 38 17.15 3.23 -1.86
CA LEU A 38 17.69 2.58 -3.05
C LEU A 38 17.13 1.17 -3.14
N ASP A 39 16.57 0.84 -4.31
CA ASP A 39 16.23 -0.53 -4.67
C ASP A 39 17.43 -1.15 -5.36
N LEU A 40 17.98 -2.19 -4.76
CA LEU A 40 19.14 -2.91 -5.26
C LEU A 40 18.74 -4.26 -5.84
N GLU A 41 19.29 -4.59 -6.99
CA GLU A 41 19.22 -5.93 -7.59
C GLU A 41 20.42 -6.74 -7.11
N LEU A 42 20.20 -7.47 -6.03
CA LEU A 42 21.20 -8.38 -5.45
C LEU A 42 21.01 -9.80 -6.03
N PRO A 43 22.03 -10.68 -5.93
CA PRO A 43 21.88 -12.09 -6.32
C PRO A 43 20.73 -12.82 -5.62
N THR A 44 20.34 -12.35 -4.43
CA THR A 44 19.21 -12.84 -3.63
C THR A 44 17.85 -12.25 -4.04
N GLY A 45 17.82 -11.49 -5.13
CA GLY A 45 16.67 -10.75 -5.62
C GLY A 45 16.64 -9.29 -5.20
N ARG A 46 15.61 -8.57 -5.64
CA ARG A 46 15.43 -7.14 -5.36
C ARG A 46 15.23 -6.89 -3.86
N ARG A 47 15.94 -5.91 -3.32
CA ARG A 47 15.88 -5.48 -1.92
C ARG A 47 15.91 -3.97 -1.82
N CYS A 48 15.15 -3.43 -0.89
CA CYS A 48 15.12 -1.99 -0.63
C CYS A 48 16.01 -1.69 0.57
N PHE A 49 16.90 -0.71 0.42
CA PHE A 49 17.80 -0.24 1.45
C PHE A 49 17.68 1.28 1.61
N VAL A 50 17.74 1.74 2.84
CA VAL A 50 17.95 3.14 3.15
C VAL A 50 19.42 3.35 3.49
N PHE A 51 20.12 4.08 2.62
CA PHE A 51 21.49 4.49 2.83
C PHE A 51 21.54 5.88 3.46
N SER A 52 22.31 6.03 4.53
CA SER A 52 22.69 7.33 5.07
C SER A 52 24.16 7.59 4.84
N PHE A 53 24.50 8.81 4.41
CA PHE A 53 25.87 9.27 4.25
C PHE A 53 26.05 10.50 5.14
N ARG A 54 26.93 10.39 6.13
CA ARG A 54 27.15 11.46 7.12
C ARG A 54 28.63 11.82 7.23
N PRO A 55 28.99 13.11 7.18
CA PRO A 55 30.34 13.54 7.51
C PRO A 55 30.64 13.25 8.98
N LEU A 56 31.86 12.79 9.25
CA LEU A 56 32.45 12.81 10.57
C LEU A 56 33.35 14.05 10.68
N LEU A 57 33.08 14.88 11.68
CA LEU A 57 33.84 16.10 11.93
C LEU A 57 34.89 15.86 13.03
N ASP A 58 36.06 16.48 12.91
CA ASP A 58 37.00 16.61 14.03
C ASP A 58 36.59 17.73 15.00
N ALA A 59 37.45 18.00 16.00
CA ALA A 59 37.21 19.04 17.01
C ALA A 59 37.24 20.45 16.40
N GLU A 60 37.92 20.62 15.27
CA GLU A 60 38.08 21.88 14.52
C GLU A 60 36.95 22.09 13.48
N GLY A 61 36.05 21.12 13.32
CA GLY A 61 34.90 21.17 12.42
C GLY A 61 35.22 20.79 10.97
N ALA A 62 36.40 20.24 10.69
CA ALA A 62 36.77 19.73 9.37
C ALA A 62 36.25 18.29 9.19
N VAL A 63 35.82 17.97 7.96
CA VAL A 63 35.36 16.61 7.63
C VAL A 63 36.56 15.67 7.52
N THR A 64 36.64 14.70 8.41
CA THR A 64 37.72 13.70 8.44
C THR A 64 37.37 12.41 7.71
N ALA A 65 36.09 12.05 7.69
CA ALA A 65 35.60 10.85 7.04
C ALA A 65 34.12 10.97 6.66
N VAL A 66 33.64 10.03 5.86
CA VAL A 66 32.21 9.83 5.60
C VAL A 66 31.82 8.47 6.16
N VAL A 67 30.82 8.44 7.02
CA VAL A 67 30.19 7.21 7.49
C VAL A 67 29.01 6.90 6.59
N SER A 68 29.00 5.69 6.04
CA SER A 68 27.85 5.13 5.34
C SER A 68 27.18 4.05 6.19
N GLU A 69 25.86 4.15 6.33
CA GLU A 69 25.02 3.14 6.97
C GLU A 69 23.97 2.69 5.97
N ALA A 70 23.70 1.38 5.91
CA ALA A 70 22.66 0.82 5.08
C ALA A 70 21.69 0.01 5.94
N VAL A 71 20.42 0.37 5.93
CA VAL A 71 19.35 -0.36 6.63
C VAL A 71 18.44 -0.99 5.60
N GLU A 72 18.30 -2.32 5.65
CA GLU A 72 17.35 -3.01 4.79
C GLU A 72 15.91 -2.73 5.23
N THR A 73 15.06 -2.26 4.31
CA THR A 73 13.66 -1.89 4.58
C THR A 73 12.65 -2.72 3.80
N THR A 74 13.10 -3.75 3.07
CA THR A 74 12.25 -4.61 2.22
C THR A 74 11.05 -5.17 2.97
N ALA A 75 11.28 -5.86 4.10
CA ALA A 75 10.22 -6.52 4.86
C ALA A 75 9.23 -5.51 5.46
N ARG A 76 9.73 -4.36 5.93
CA ARG A 76 8.90 -3.29 6.47
C ARG A 76 7.94 -2.74 5.40
N LEU A 77 8.48 -2.41 4.22
CA LEU A 77 7.67 -1.90 3.12
C LEU A 77 6.61 -2.92 2.67
N GLN A 78 6.98 -4.19 2.54
CA GLN A 78 6.03 -5.25 2.18
C GLN A 78 4.88 -5.37 3.19
N ALA A 79 5.18 -5.32 4.49
CA ALA A 79 4.17 -5.37 5.54
C ALA A 79 3.24 -4.14 5.49
N GLU A 80 3.78 -2.94 5.29
CA GLU A 80 3.00 -1.71 5.16
C GLU A 80 2.07 -1.75 3.94
N HIS A 81 2.57 -2.25 2.81
CA HIS A 81 1.77 -2.44 1.61
C HIS A 81 0.65 -3.47 1.82
N ALA A 82 0.94 -4.61 2.46
CA ALA A 82 -0.04 -5.64 2.77
C ALA A 82 -1.13 -5.11 3.71
N LEU A 83 -0.75 -4.36 4.76
CA LEU A 83 -1.69 -3.75 5.69
C LEU A 83 -2.62 -2.75 4.98
N ARG A 84 -2.05 -1.86 4.16
CA ARG A 84 -2.84 -0.88 3.39
C ARG A 84 -3.83 -1.58 2.45
N GLN A 85 -3.42 -2.69 1.84
CA GLN A 85 -4.29 -3.47 0.97
C GLN A 85 -5.41 -4.18 1.76
N ALA A 86 -5.10 -4.75 2.93
CA ALA A 86 -6.09 -5.38 3.80
C ALA A 86 -7.17 -4.38 4.25
N GLN A 87 -6.77 -3.19 4.69
CA GLN A 87 -7.70 -2.12 5.08
C GLN A 87 -8.62 -1.68 3.93
N LYS A 88 -8.07 -1.62 2.71
CA LYS A 88 -8.87 -1.31 1.51
C LYS A 88 -9.91 -2.39 1.25
N ILE A 89 -9.54 -3.66 1.35
CA ILE A 89 -10.45 -4.80 1.13
C ILE A 89 -11.53 -4.84 2.22
N GLU A 90 -11.16 -4.60 3.47
CA GLU A 90 -12.09 -4.53 4.60
C GLU A 90 -13.14 -3.43 4.40
N ALA A 91 -12.71 -2.21 4.06
CA ALA A 91 -13.61 -1.09 3.78
C ALA A 91 -14.57 -1.38 2.62
N VAL A 92 -14.07 -2.00 1.54
CA VAL A 92 -14.90 -2.42 0.39
C VAL A 92 -15.90 -3.51 0.81
N GLY A 93 -15.47 -4.49 1.61
CA GLY A 93 -16.33 -5.57 2.11
C GLY A 93 -17.44 -5.05 3.01
N GLN A 94 -17.13 -4.14 3.93
CA GLN A 94 -18.11 -3.52 4.81
C GLN A 94 -19.14 -2.70 4.01
N LEU A 95 -18.68 -1.90 3.05
CA LEU A 95 -19.56 -1.14 2.16
C LEU A 95 -20.47 -2.08 1.36
N THR A 96 -19.91 -3.15 0.80
CA THR A 96 -20.66 -4.14 0.01
C THR A 96 -21.69 -4.88 0.87
N GLY A 97 -21.35 -5.25 2.10
CA GLY A 97 -22.25 -5.91 3.03
C GLY A 97 -23.41 -5.02 3.47
N GLY A 98 -23.14 -3.73 3.74
CA GLY A 98 -24.18 -2.74 4.04
C GLY A 98 -25.12 -2.50 2.85
N ILE A 99 -24.56 -2.29 1.65
CA ILE A 99 -25.35 -2.12 0.43
C ILE A 99 -26.20 -3.37 0.15
N ALA A 100 -25.62 -4.57 0.25
CA ALA A 100 -26.34 -5.81 0.01
C ALA A 100 -27.47 -6.03 1.03
N HIS A 101 -27.21 -5.72 2.30
CA HIS A 101 -28.23 -5.75 3.35
C HIS A 101 -29.40 -4.80 3.02
N ASP A 102 -29.11 -3.55 2.68
CA ASP A 102 -30.15 -2.55 2.38
C ASP A 102 -30.94 -2.90 1.11
N PHE A 103 -30.29 -3.47 0.10
CA PHE A 103 -30.95 -3.97 -1.10
C PHE A 103 -31.95 -5.08 -0.76
N ASN A 104 -31.56 -6.03 0.10
CA ASN A 104 -32.44 -7.09 0.57
C ASN A 104 -33.61 -6.56 1.39
N ASN A 105 -33.40 -5.49 2.17
CA ASN A 105 -34.48 -4.85 2.92
C ASN A 105 -35.53 -4.25 1.99
N ILE A 106 -35.09 -3.52 0.95
CA ILE A 106 -36.00 -2.94 -0.04
C ILE A 106 -36.74 -4.04 -0.81
N LEU A 107 -36.02 -5.08 -1.25
CA LEU A 107 -36.63 -6.22 -1.95
C LEU A 107 -37.70 -6.90 -1.09
N THR A 108 -37.44 -7.09 0.20
CA THR A 108 -38.42 -7.68 1.13
C THR A 108 -39.70 -6.86 1.22
N VAL A 109 -39.60 -5.53 1.29
CA VAL A 109 -40.76 -4.63 1.30
C VAL A 109 -41.52 -4.67 -0.03
N ILE A 110 -40.81 -4.64 -1.16
CA ILE A 110 -41.43 -4.74 -2.49
C ILE A 110 -42.19 -6.07 -2.62
N SER A 111 -41.56 -7.19 -2.26
CA SER A 111 -42.19 -8.51 -2.30
C SER A 111 -43.43 -8.58 -1.40
N GLY A 112 -43.35 -8.10 -0.16
CA GLY A 112 -44.50 -8.07 0.75
C GLY A 112 -45.66 -7.22 0.23
N ASN A 113 -45.37 -6.08 -0.40
CA ASN A 113 -46.40 -5.24 -1.02
C ASN A 113 -47.05 -5.91 -2.23
N VAL A 114 -46.28 -6.63 -3.05
CA VAL A 114 -46.80 -7.39 -4.20
C VAL A 114 -47.72 -8.52 -3.73
N GLU A 115 -47.31 -9.29 -2.71
CA GLU A 115 -48.16 -10.34 -2.12
C GLU A 115 -49.47 -9.77 -1.57
N HIS A 116 -49.40 -8.63 -0.87
CA HIS A 116 -50.60 -7.99 -0.33
C HIS A 116 -51.54 -7.46 -1.42
N ALA A 117 -50.99 -6.90 -2.50
CA ALA A 117 -51.77 -6.47 -3.66
C ALA A 117 -52.45 -7.65 -4.38
N MET A 118 -51.77 -8.79 -4.50
CA MET A 118 -52.33 -10.03 -5.06
C MET A 118 -53.49 -10.55 -4.21
N LEU A 119 -53.33 -10.62 -2.88
CA LEU A 119 -54.39 -11.04 -1.96
C LEU A 119 -55.63 -10.12 -2.03
N LEU A 120 -55.43 -8.81 -2.16
CA LEU A 120 -56.53 -7.85 -2.34
C LEU A 120 -57.22 -8.04 -3.69
N SER A 121 -56.47 -8.33 -4.76
CA SER A 121 -57.03 -8.60 -6.09
C SER A 121 -57.81 -9.92 -6.13
N GLU A 122 -57.38 -10.96 -5.42
CA GLU A 122 -58.12 -12.23 -5.31
C GLU A 122 -59.44 -12.03 -4.57
N ARG A 123 -59.45 -11.26 -3.48
CA ARG A 123 -60.69 -10.93 -2.74
C ARG A 123 -61.62 -10.00 -3.51
N ALA A 124 -61.08 -9.10 -4.32
CA ALA A 124 -61.87 -8.26 -5.23
C ALA A 124 -62.39 -9.04 -6.45
N GLY A 125 -61.78 -10.19 -6.75
CA GLY A 125 -62.13 -11.11 -7.82
C GLY A 125 -63.11 -12.22 -7.45
N GLU A 126 -63.70 -12.21 -6.24
CA GLU A 126 -64.88 -13.02 -5.93
C GLU A 126 -66.16 -12.25 -6.33
N PRO A 127 -66.70 -12.45 -7.55
CA PRO A 127 -68.03 -11.97 -7.89
C PRO A 127 -69.05 -12.69 -7.02
N GLY A 128 -69.91 -11.92 -6.37
CA GLY A 128 -70.96 -12.40 -5.48
C GLY A 128 -71.67 -13.64 -6.02
N ALA A 129 -71.40 -14.79 -5.41
CA ALA A 129 -72.29 -15.92 -5.45
C ALA A 129 -73.44 -15.64 -4.48
N MET A 130 -74.57 -15.24 -5.07
CA MET A 130 -75.95 -15.47 -4.63
C MET A 130 -76.32 -15.26 -3.15
N LEU A 131 -77.17 -14.26 -2.93
CA LEU A 131 -78.40 -14.46 -2.17
C LEU A 131 -79.58 -13.85 -2.95
N GLY A 132 -80.35 -14.73 -3.60
CA GLY A 132 -81.82 -14.62 -3.63
C GLY A 132 -82.40 -15.39 -2.42
N PRO A 133 -83.73 -15.46 -2.23
CA PRO A 133 -84.82 -15.09 -3.13
C PRO A 133 -85.43 -13.71 -2.87
#